data_AF-A0A2N4UGW5-F1
#
_entry.id   AF-A0A2N4UGW5-F1
#
_cell.length_a   1.000
_cell.length_b   1.000
_cell.length_c   1.000
_cell.angle_alpha   90.00
_cell.angle_beta   90.00
_cell.angle_gamma   90.00
#
_symmetry.space_group_name_H-M   'P 1'
#
loop_
_entity.id
_entity.type
_entity.pdbx_description
1 polymer ?
#
loop_
_entity_poly.entity_id
_entity_poly.type
_entity_poly.pdbx_seq_one_letter_code
_entity_poly.pdbx_strand_id
1 'polypeptide(L)'
;MNRMRDAYIVLAAGTLLLTALALHGAQQYDLKNLVLIMSTAVAGTPIPFKAYKALRMKTLSIELLITIAVVGALIIGEYVESAVVTFLFVFGAWLQARTLEKTRSAMQKLIASEPLRATVIRADGNVSIAVENIAIGDRIAIHRGEKVTVDGPIVLGLALIDESAITGVTESVRKSVNNVVYSGTFLESGYVEVIARCTSADTTSSKMIAMLEDAQETGTKTHWFLERFATAYTPSVVALSLLVYVFTGDIHMALTFLVIACPGALVIAGPVSLAAGLGNGARHGILIKDGETVENLAKVDVVLFTKAGILTTDSQGPAEARTDTQIAIDQVRSAGISKLYLLTEDSVETGRAMARAYGLDGVYAELSPERKVEQVTELIAQGHKVAIIGNGVHDAPALAAANVGVALGAANSIVSMGTADVVLLSNRLGQFSYAYLLARSTLRNMKQNTYFAMATVVLLLFGVLLGSVFLASGMLIHELSVLIVILNAVRLTCYRNPHHPDLAMIYASRKKAAQATQDI
;
A
#
# COMPACT_ATOMS: atom_id res chain seq x y z
N MET A 1 8.54 -4.66 -18.86
CA MET A 1 8.53 -3.63 -19.93
C MET A 1 9.87 -2.94 -19.95
N ASN A 2 10.49 -2.74 -21.12
CA ASN A 2 11.81 -2.12 -21.17
C ASN A 2 11.65 -0.59 -21.16
N ARG A 3 11.84 0.03 -19.98
CA ARG A 3 11.60 1.46 -19.68
C ARG A 3 12.17 2.42 -20.74
N MET A 4 13.33 2.08 -21.29
CA MET A 4 14.00 2.84 -22.33
C MET A 4 13.19 2.86 -23.63
N ARG A 5 12.63 1.70 -24.02
CA ARG A 5 11.88 1.55 -25.28
C ARG A 5 10.63 2.42 -25.31
N ASP A 6 9.86 2.44 -24.23
CA ASP A 6 8.60 3.19 -24.19
C ASP A 6 8.87 4.72 -24.22
N ALA A 7 9.95 5.18 -23.58
CA ALA A 7 10.38 6.58 -23.67
C ALA A 7 10.82 6.97 -25.09
N TYR A 8 11.54 6.09 -25.79
CA TYR A 8 11.93 6.34 -27.19
C TYR A 8 10.72 6.38 -28.12
N ILE A 9 9.71 5.52 -27.93
CA ILE A 9 8.48 5.55 -28.72
C ILE A 9 7.75 6.89 -28.56
N VAL A 10 7.61 7.36 -27.31
CA VAL A 10 6.98 8.67 -27.01
C VAL A 10 7.74 9.81 -27.67
N LEU A 11 9.07 9.83 -27.53
CA LEU A 11 9.91 10.89 -28.13
C LEU A 11 9.83 10.86 -29.66
N ALA A 12 9.93 9.69 -30.28
CA ALA A 12 9.87 9.54 -31.73
C ALA A 12 8.48 9.91 -32.30
N ALA A 13 7.40 9.49 -31.66
CA ALA A 13 6.06 9.88 -32.09
C ALA A 13 5.79 11.38 -31.88
N GLY A 14 6.29 11.94 -30.77
CA GLY A 14 6.21 13.37 -30.49
C GLY A 14 6.98 14.22 -31.51
N THR A 15 8.20 13.81 -31.89
CA THR A 15 8.95 14.51 -32.93
C THR A 15 8.26 14.43 -34.28
N LEU A 16 7.71 13.26 -34.67
CA LEU A 16 6.94 13.12 -35.90
C LEU A 16 5.68 14.00 -35.90
N LEU A 17 4.96 14.13 -34.79
CA LEU A 17 3.82 15.06 -34.67
C LEU A 17 4.24 16.52 -34.82
N LEU A 18 5.36 16.93 -34.21
CA LEU A 18 5.89 18.29 -34.38
C LEU A 18 6.32 18.54 -35.83
N THR A 19 6.91 17.54 -36.50
CA THR A 19 7.24 17.61 -37.93
C THR A 19 5.98 17.74 -38.78
N ALA A 20 4.93 16.96 -38.49
CA ALA A 20 3.64 17.10 -39.19
C ALA A 20 3.02 18.49 -39.00
N LEU A 21 3.13 19.07 -37.79
CA LEU A 21 2.66 20.43 -37.53
C LEU A 21 3.46 21.48 -38.32
N ALA A 22 4.78 21.34 -38.41
CA ALA A 22 5.63 22.22 -39.22
C ALA A 22 5.30 22.12 -40.71
N LEU A 23 5.08 20.90 -41.22
CA LEU A 23 4.66 20.65 -42.61
C LEU A 23 3.27 21.21 -42.91
N HIS A 24 2.37 21.20 -41.93
CA HIS A 24 1.07 21.86 -42.04
C HIS A 24 1.23 23.38 -42.22
N GLY A 25 2.09 24.02 -41.41
CA GLY A 25 2.43 25.44 -41.56
C GLY A 25 3.11 25.77 -42.89
N ALA A 26 3.91 24.85 -43.42
CA ALA A 26 4.55 24.96 -44.73
C ALA A 26 3.63 24.57 -45.91
N GLN A 27 2.35 24.27 -45.66
CA GLN A 27 1.36 23.83 -46.65
C GLN A 27 1.75 22.58 -47.47
N GLN A 28 2.61 21.71 -46.93
CA GLN A 28 2.98 20.44 -47.57
C GLN A 28 2.07 19.30 -47.08
N TYR A 29 0.85 19.23 -47.62
CA TYR A 29 -0.20 18.33 -47.13
C TYR A 29 0.07 16.84 -47.34
N ASP A 30 0.67 16.45 -48.47
CA ASP A 30 0.98 15.03 -48.75
C ASP A 30 2.06 14.49 -47.82
N LEU A 31 3.13 15.27 -47.62
CA LEU A 31 4.21 14.91 -46.72
C LEU A 31 3.71 14.90 -45.26
N LYS A 32 2.83 15.84 -44.88
CA LYS A 32 2.17 15.85 -43.58
C LYS A 32 1.41 14.54 -43.35
N ASN A 33 0.58 14.09 -44.29
CA ASN A 33 -0.21 12.86 -44.15
C ASN A 33 0.69 11.63 -43.98
N LEU A 34 1.78 11.53 -44.75
CA LEU A 34 2.74 10.44 -44.63
C LEU A 34 3.41 10.44 -43.24
N VAL A 35 3.81 11.60 -42.73
CA VAL A 35 4.39 11.75 -41.39
C VAL A 35 3.39 11.39 -40.29
N LEU A 36 2.11 11.74 -40.43
CA LEU A 36 1.05 11.37 -39.49
C LEU A 36 0.81 9.86 -39.45
N ILE A 37 0.79 9.19 -40.60
CA ILE A 37 0.69 7.73 -40.67
C ILE A 37 1.90 7.07 -40.00
N MET A 38 3.11 7.58 -40.26
CA MET A 38 4.34 7.09 -39.61
C MET A 38 4.29 7.29 -38.09
N SER A 39 3.82 8.44 -37.61
CA SER A 39 3.62 8.69 -36.18
C SER A 39 2.64 7.70 -35.56
N THR A 40 1.50 7.50 -36.22
CA THR A 40 0.48 6.51 -35.82
C THR A 40 1.06 5.10 -35.75
N ALA A 41 1.89 4.71 -36.73
CA ALA A 41 2.53 3.40 -36.75
C ALA A 41 3.52 3.24 -35.58
N VAL A 42 4.40 4.22 -35.35
CA VAL A 42 5.41 4.20 -34.27
C VAL A 42 4.74 4.15 -32.90
N ALA A 43 3.83 5.09 -32.62
CA ALA A 43 3.08 5.13 -31.36
C ALA A 43 2.14 3.93 -31.21
N GLY A 44 1.53 3.47 -32.29
CA GLY A 44 0.59 2.36 -32.30
C GLY A 44 1.23 1.00 -32.05
N THR A 45 2.53 0.80 -32.32
CA THR A 45 3.18 -0.53 -32.25
C THR A 45 2.86 -1.39 -31.00
N PRO A 46 2.87 -0.88 -29.74
CA PRO A 46 2.56 -1.71 -28.58
C PRO A 46 1.06 -2.03 -28.42
N ILE A 47 0.15 -1.26 -29.03
CA ILE A 47 -1.28 -1.29 -28.73
C ILE A 47 -1.95 -2.57 -29.30
N PRO A 48 -1.86 -2.89 -30.62
CA PRO A 48 -2.45 -4.10 -31.16
C PRO A 48 -1.87 -5.38 -30.56
N PHE A 49 -0.58 -5.39 -30.22
CA PHE A 49 0.06 -6.54 -29.60
C PHE A 49 -0.54 -6.86 -28.22
N LYS A 50 -0.76 -5.83 -27.40
CA LYS A 50 -1.43 -5.97 -26.10
C LYS A 50 -2.89 -6.39 -26.27
N ALA A 51 -3.61 -5.76 -27.20
CA ALA A 51 -5.00 -6.11 -27.52
C ALA A 51 -5.13 -7.58 -27.94
N TYR A 52 -4.24 -8.06 -28.82
CA TYR A 52 -4.23 -9.46 -29.26
C TYR A 52 -3.95 -10.43 -28.11
N LYS A 53 -2.98 -10.10 -27.23
CA LYS A 53 -2.69 -10.93 -26.06
C LYS A 53 -3.87 -10.99 -25.09
N ALA A 54 -4.54 -9.87 -24.83
CA ALA A 54 -5.74 -9.82 -23.99
C ALA A 54 -6.89 -10.63 -24.61
N LEU A 55 -7.12 -10.47 -25.92
CA LEU A 55 -8.15 -11.22 -26.64
C LEU A 55 -7.90 -12.74 -26.61
N ARG A 56 -6.64 -13.18 -26.71
CA ARG A 56 -6.24 -14.59 -26.53
C ARG A 56 -6.57 -15.13 -25.13
N MET A 57 -6.57 -14.25 -24.13
CA MET A 57 -6.99 -14.55 -22.75
C MET A 57 -8.50 -14.39 -22.52
N LYS A 58 -9.29 -14.17 -23.59
CA LYS A 58 -10.75 -13.92 -23.56
C LYS A 58 -11.14 -12.68 -22.75
N THR A 59 -10.26 -11.69 -22.66
CA THR A 59 -10.56 -10.38 -22.04
C THR A 59 -10.55 -9.29 -23.10
N LEU A 60 -11.56 -8.40 -23.06
CA LEU A 60 -11.58 -7.21 -23.90
C LEU A 60 -10.85 -6.08 -23.16
N SER A 61 -9.73 -5.63 -23.69
CA SER A 61 -8.91 -4.57 -23.07
C SER A 61 -9.14 -3.21 -23.72
N ILE A 62 -8.73 -2.15 -23.02
CA ILE A 62 -8.78 -0.77 -23.53
C ILE A 62 -7.98 -0.65 -24.84
N GLU A 63 -6.86 -1.37 -24.95
CA GLU A 63 -6.04 -1.39 -26.16
C GLU A 63 -6.79 -1.93 -27.38
N LEU A 64 -7.76 -2.82 -27.19
CA LEU A 64 -8.61 -3.30 -28.28
C LEU A 64 -9.48 -2.17 -28.84
N LEU A 65 -10.09 -1.37 -27.98
CA LEU A 65 -10.96 -0.25 -28.37
C LEU A 65 -10.16 0.79 -29.15
N ILE A 66 -8.98 1.13 -28.66
CA ILE A 66 -8.07 2.07 -29.32
C ILE A 66 -7.60 1.49 -30.66
N THR A 67 -7.26 0.21 -30.72
CA THR A 67 -6.87 -0.43 -31.99
C THR A 67 -7.96 -0.32 -33.04
N ILE A 68 -9.22 -0.64 -32.67
CA ILE A 68 -10.37 -0.54 -33.58
C ILE A 68 -10.56 0.91 -34.04
N ALA A 69 -10.49 1.87 -33.12
CA ALA A 69 -10.68 3.28 -33.44
C ALA A 69 -9.61 3.85 -34.36
N VAL A 70 -8.34 3.52 -34.10
CA VAL A 70 -7.19 3.97 -34.90
C VAL A 70 -7.26 3.37 -36.30
N VAL A 71 -7.58 2.08 -36.43
CA VAL A 71 -7.78 1.44 -37.74
C VAL A 71 -8.95 2.09 -38.48
N GLY A 72 -10.07 2.34 -37.78
CA GLY A 72 -11.22 3.05 -38.35
C GLY A 72 -10.86 4.44 -38.86
N ALA A 73 -10.17 5.25 -38.05
CA ALA A 73 -9.74 6.59 -38.41
C ALA A 73 -8.79 6.60 -39.62
N LEU A 74 -7.85 5.65 -39.70
CA LEU A 74 -6.95 5.50 -40.85
C LEU A 74 -7.72 5.17 -42.14
N ILE A 75 -8.75 4.31 -42.06
CA ILE A 75 -9.58 3.93 -43.22
C ILE A 75 -10.38 5.14 -43.73
N ILE A 76 -10.87 5.99 -42.83
CA ILE A 76 -11.67 7.17 -43.17
C ILE A 76 -10.78 8.35 -43.65
N GLY A 77 -9.47 8.26 -43.47
CA GLY A 77 -8.51 9.31 -43.85
C GLY A 77 -8.27 10.37 -42.76
N GLU A 78 -8.73 10.13 -41.54
CA GLU A 78 -8.54 11.00 -40.38
C GLU A 78 -7.17 10.78 -39.73
N TYR A 79 -6.11 11.07 -40.49
CA TYR A 79 -4.72 10.81 -40.06
C TYR A 79 -4.28 11.66 -38.85
N VAL A 80 -4.86 12.86 -38.70
CA VAL A 80 -4.57 13.74 -37.55
C VAL A 80 -5.09 13.09 -36.28
N GLU A 81 -6.35 12.64 -36.31
CA GLU A 81 -7.03 12.01 -35.19
C GLU A 81 -6.32 10.71 -34.77
N SER A 82 -5.94 9.86 -35.74
CA SER A 82 -5.22 8.61 -35.46
C SER A 82 -3.85 8.85 -34.80
N ALA A 83 -3.09 9.83 -35.31
CA ALA A 83 -1.75 10.14 -34.80
C ALA A 83 -1.79 10.76 -33.41
N VAL A 84 -2.71 11.71 -33.18
CA VAL A 84 -2.85 12.39 -31.89
C VAL A 84 -3.34 11.41 -30.82
N VAL A 85 -4.35 10.58 -31.11
CA VAL A 85 -4.87 9.62 -30.13
C VAL A 85 -3.84 8.57 -29.74
N THR A 86 -3.14 7.98 -30.70
CA THR A 86 -2.09 6.99 -30.40
C THR A 86 -0.94 7.60 -29.58
N PHE A 87 -0.52 8.82 -29.92
CA PHE A 87 0.50 9.54 -29.15
C PHE A 87 0.04 9.83 -27.72
N LEU A 88 -1.15 10.43 -27.55
CA LEU A 88 -1.68 10.80 -26.23
C LEU A 88 -1.81 9.57 -25.33
N PHE A 89 -2.30 8.45 -25.86
CA PHE A 89 -2.44 7.21 -25.09
C PHE A 89 -1.07 6.66 -24.64
N VAL A 90 -0.08 6.56 -25.54
CA VAL A 90 1.25 6.06 -25.16
C VAL A 90 1.96 7.03 -24.21
N PHE A 91 1.80 8.33 -24.42
CA PHE A 91 2.33 9.37 -23.54
C PHE A 91 1.70 9.28 -22.13
N GLY A 92 0.37 9.16 -22.05
CA GLY A 92 -0.38 8.99 -20.81
C GLY A 92 0.04 7.73 -20.06
N ALA A 93 0.11 6.59 -20.77
CA ALA A 93 0.57 5.32 -20.20
C ALA A 93 2.03 5.40 -19.70
N TRP A 94 2.91 6.08 -20.42
CA TRP A 94 4.29 6.31 -19.99
C TRP A 94 4.38 7.19 -18.74
N LEU A 95 3.61 8.29 -18.70
CA LEU A 95 3.57 9.21 -17.57
C LEU A 95 3.02 8.51 -16.31
N GLN A 96 1.97 7.71 -16.47
CA GLN A 96 1.38 6.89 -15.42
C GLN A 96 2.41 5.90 -14.85
N ALA A 97 3.06 5.13 -15.71
CA ALA A 97 4.07 4.14 -15.29
C ALA A 97 5.21 4.81 -14.50
N ARG A 98 5.70 5.96 -14.98
CA ARG A 98 6.78 6.72 -14.32
C ARG A 98 6.36 7.28 -12.96
N THR A 99 5.11 7.69 -12.82
CA THR A 99 4.59 8.26 -11.57
C THR A 99 4.41 7.18 -10.51
N LEU A 100 3.83 6.02 -10.88
CA LEU A 100 3.65 4.89 -9.97
C LEU A 100 5.02 4.34 -9.49
N GLU A 101 5.98 4.22 -10.41
CA GLU A 101 7.29 3.66 -10.10
C GLU A 101 8.13 4.57 -9.20
N LYS A 102 8.05 5.90 -9.37
CA LYS A 102 8.68 6.85 -8.44
C LYS A 102 8.13 6.71 -7.03
N THR A 103 6.82 6.51 -6.90
CA THR A 103 6.17 6.23 -5.61
C THR A 103 6.74 4.95 -5.01
N ARG A 104 6.77 3.83 -5.76
CA ARG A 104 7.34 2.54 -5.31
C ARG A 104 8.82 2.62 -4.93
N SER A 105 9.67 3.21 -5.76
CA SER A 105 11.12 3.28 -5.53
C SER A 105 11.47 4.17 -4.32
N ALA A 106 10.77 5.28 -4.15
CA ALA A 106 10.97 6.16 -2.99
C ALA A 106 10.44 5.56 -1.68
N MET A 107 9.71 4.44 -1.75
CA MET A 107 9.23 3.68 -0.60
C MET A 107 10.20 2.53 -0.27
N GLN A 108 10.67 1.79 -1.28
CA GLN A 108 11.69 0.75 -1.11
C GLN A 108 12.97 1.28 -0.45
N LYS A 109 13.43 2.49 -0.83
CA LYS A 109 14.61 3.12 -0.24
C LYS A 109 14.48 3.47 1.25
N LEU A 110 13.25 3.58 1.76
CA LEU A 110 13.00 3.91 3.17
C LEU A 110 12.88 2.66 4.05
N ILE A 111 12.56 1.50 3.44
CA ILE A 111 12.45 0.20 4.12
C ILE A 111 13.77 -0.58 4.04
N ALA A 112 14.55 -0.36 2.98
CA ALA A 112 15.93 -0.80 2.89
C ALA A 112 16.82 0.04 3.82
N SER A 113 16.61 -0.06 5.14
CA SER A 113 17.59 0.31 6.14
C SER A 113 18.77 -0.67 6.10
N GLU A 114 19.92 -0.29 6.67
CA GLU A 114 21.16 -1.08 6.65
C GLU A 114 20.86 -2.57 6.93
N PRO A 115 21.26 -3.47 6.02
CA PRO A 115 20.96 -4.89 6.18
C PRO A 115 21.59 -5.38 7.50
N LEU A 116 20.80 -6.12 8.29
CA LEU A 116 21.31 -6.82 9.47
C LEU A 116 22.55 -7.62 9.03
N ARG A 117 23.66 -7.42 9.74
CA ARG A 117 24.91 -8.13 9.47
C ARG A 117 25.11 -9.21 10.52
N ALA A 118 25.67 -10.33 10.09
CA ALA A 118 26.12 -11.39 10.99
C ALA A 118 27.62 -11.63 10.79
N THR A 119 28.29 -12.01 11.87
CA THR A 119 29.71 -12.36 11.85
C THR A 119 29.84 -13.84 11.53
N VAL A 120 30.25 -14.17 10.30
CA VAL A 120 30.48 -15.55 9.87
C VAL A 120 31.94 -15.90 10.09
N ILE A 121 32.18 -17.02 10.76
CA ILE A 121 33.52 -17.58 11.00
C ILE A 121 33.92 -18.38 9.76
N ARG A 122 34.96 -17.92 9.05
CA ARG A 122 35.58 -18.63 7.93
C ARG A 122 37.04 -19.02 8.27
N ALA A 123 37.63 -19.90 7.47
CA ALA A 123 39.01 -20.38 7.66
C ALA A 123 40.05 -19.25 7.60
N ASP A 124 39.71 -18.17 6.90
CA ASP A 124 40.47 -16.98 6.57
C ASP A 124 40.15 -15.78 7.50
N GLY A 125 39.31 -15.98 8.51
CA GLY A 125 38.95 -15.01 9.55
C GLY A 125 37.45 -14.76 9.68
N ASN A 126 37.09 -13.92 10.66
CA ASN A 126 35.70 -13.51 10.87
C ASN A 126 35.30 -12.44 9.85
N VAL A 127 34.27 -12.72 9.05
CA VAL A 127 33.76 -11.79 8.04
C VAL A 127 32.33 -11.40 8.40
N SER A 128 32.10 -10.10 8.52
CA SER A 128 30.75 -9.57 8.67
C SER A 128 30.07 -9.54 7.31
N ILE A 129 29.00 -10.32 7.11
CA ILE A 129 28.20 -10.33 5.87
C ILE A 129 26.74 -9.98 6.16
N ALA A 130 26.02 -9.49 5.15
CA ALA A 130 24.57 -9.29 5.26
C ALA A 130 23.88 -10.65 5.49
N VAL A 131 22.88 -10.67 6.37
CA VAL A 131 22.16 -11.89 6.75
C VAL A 131 21.58 -12.61 5.52
N GLU A 132 21.13 -11.86 4.52
CA GLU A 132 20.62 -12.30 3.22
C GLU A 132 21.59 -13.20 2.43
N ASN A 133 22.89 -13.09 2.69
CA ASN A 133 23.95 -13.83 1.99
C ASN A 133 24.50 -15.03 2.78
N ILE A 134 23.90 -15.36 3.93
CA ILE A 134 24.29 -16.50 4.77
C ILE A 134 23.78 -17.79 4.13
N ALA A 135 24.69 -18.76 3.94
CA ALA A 135 24.34 -20.08 3.44
C ALA A 135 24.01 -21.04 4.59
N ILE A 136 23.17 -22.05 4.33
CA ILE A 136 22.95 -23.15 5.27
C ILE A 136 24.29 -23.85 5.51
N GLY A 137 24.62 -24.07 6.79
CA GLY A 137 25.90 -24.63 7.22
C GLY A 137 26.95 -23.60 7.62
N ASP A 138 26.73 -22.31 7.38
CA ASP A 138 27.64 -21.26 7.85
C ASP A 138 27.67 -21.24 9.38
N ARG A 139 28.88 -21.03 9.94
CA ARG A 139 29.11 -20.90 11.38
C ARG A 139 29.10 -19.43 11.76
N ILE A 140 28.18 -19.03 12.62
CA ILE A 140 27.94 -17.64 12.98
C ILE A 140 28.33 -17.42 14.43
N ALA A 141 29.15 -16.39 14.67
CA ALA A 141 29.47 -15.89 16.00
C ALA A 141 28.41 -14.88 16.46
N ILE A 142 27.90 -15.03 17.68
CA ILE A 142 26.93 -14.12 18.28
C ILE A 142 27.49 -13.66 19.63
N HIS A 143 27.71 -12.35 19.74
CA HIS A 143 28.24 -11.70 20.92
C HIS A 143 27.15 -11.15 21.83
N ARG A 144 27.54 -10.82 23.06
CA ARG A 144 26.67 -10.13 24.02
C ARG A 144 26.10 -8.85 23.41
N GLY A 145 24.79 -8.69 23.53
CA GLY A 145 24.06 -7.53 22.99
C GLY A 145 23.73 -7.64 21.51
N GLU A 146 24.04 -8.77 20.85
CA GLU A 146 23.65 -9.01 19.46
C GLU A 146 22.33 -9.80 19.38
N LYS A 147 21.60 -9.53 18.30
CA LYS A 147 20.39 -10.27 17.95
C LYS A 147 20.79 -11.57 17.24
N VAL A 148 20.13 -12.67 17.59
CA VAL A 148 20.29 -13.93 16.87
C VAL A 148 19.68 -13.77 15.47
N THR A 149 20.49 -13.97 14.43
CA THR A 149 20.13 -13.69 13.04
C THR A 149 19.62 -14.92 12.28
N VAL A 150 19.95 -16.13 12.73
CA VAL A 150 19.55 -17.41 12.11
C VAL A 150 19.09 -18.42 13.15
N ASP A 151 18.25 -19.36 12.72
CA ASP A 151 17.93 -20.56 13.50
C ASP A 151 19.06 -21.58 13.38
N GLY A 152 19.40 -22.23 14.49
CA GLY A 152 20.40 -23.28 14.45
C GLY A 152 20.81 -23.85 15.81
N PRO A 153 21.46 -25.02 15.82
CA PRO A 153 22.06 -25.56 17.02
C PRO A 153 23.32 -24.78 17.42
N ILE A 154 23.49 -24.58 18.73
CA ILE A 154 24.73 -24.07 19.32
C ILE A 154 25.79 -25.16 19.24
N VAL A 155 26.90 -24.85 18.58
CA VAL A 155 28.07 -25.74 18.50
C VAL A 155 29.17 -25.38 19.49
N LEU A 156 29.20 -24.13 19.96
CA LEU A 156 30.17 -23.65 20.93
C LEU A 156 29.55 -22.57 21.81
N GLY A 157 29.89 -22.57 23.09
CA GLY A 157 29.58 -21.48 24.01
C GLY A 157 28.37 -21.70 24.93
N LEU A 158 28.08 -20.67 25.71
CA LEU A 158 27.01 -20.61 26.70
C LEU A 158 26.50 -19.17 26.74
N ALA A 159 25.18 -19.01 26.71
CA ALA A 159 24.55 -17.70 26.81
C ALA A 159 23.23 -17.73 27.57
N LEU A 160 22.87 -16.56 28.09
CA LEU A 160 21.51 -16.24 28.52
C LEU A 160 20.84 -15.54 27.34
N ILE A 161 19.73 -16.10 26.86
CA ILE A 161 19.04 -15.62 25.68
C ILE A 161 17.63 -15.21 26.06
N ASP A 162 17.29 -13.96 25.75
CA ASP A 162 15.93 -13.46 25.84
C ASP A 162 15.12 -14.00 24.65
N GLU A 163 14.23 -14.95 24.94
CA GLU A 163 13.32 -15.55 23.98
C GLU A 163 11.90 -14.97 24.08
N SER A 164 11.72 -13.84 24.79
CA SER A 164 10.43 -13.14 24.92
C SER A 164 9.82 -12.83 23.55
N ALA A 165 10.68 -12.64 22.54
CA ALA A 165 10.26 -12.37 21.19
C ALA A 165 9.48 -13.49 20.49
N ILE A 166 9.67 -14.72 20.96
CA ILE A 166 9.07 -15.93 20.37
C ILE A 166 8.10 -16.58 21.36
N THR A 167 8.49 -16.60 22.64
CA THR A 167 7.74 -17.28 23.69
C THR A 167 6.77 -16.36 24.42
N GLY A 168 6.96 -15.03 24.34
CA GLY A 168 6.20 -14.06 25.13
C GLY A 168 6.60 -13.99 26.61
N VAL A 169 7.53 -14.84 27.06
CA VAL A 169 8.00 -14.90 28.45
C VAL A 169 9.24 -14.04 28.61
N THR A 170 9.23 -13.09 29.56
CA THR A 170 10.32 -12.13 29.80
C THR A 170 11.52 -12.71 30.56
N GLU A 171 11.48 -13.99 30.94
CA GLU A 171 12.58 -14.66 31.63
C GLU A 171 13.54 -15.28 30.61
N SER A 172 14.81 -14.88 30.69
CA SER A 172 15.85 -15.34 29.79
C SER A 172 16.21 -16.81 30.03
N VAL A 173 16.32 -17.57 28.95
CA VAL A 173 16.64 -18.99 28.99
C VAL A 173 18.13 -19.18 28.86
N ARG A 174 18.72 -19.96 29.78
CA ARG A 174 20.13 -20.37 29.67
C ARG A 174 20.26 -21.48 28.63
N LYS A 175 21.09 -21.25 27.60
CA LYS A 175 21.35 -22.21 26.52
C LYS A 175 22.85 -22.49 26.35
N SER A 176 23.16 -23.77 26.12
CA SER A 176 24.51 -24.31 25.91
C SER A 176 24.59 -25.15 24.63
N VAL A 177 25.75 -25.73 24.37
CA VAL A 177 25.98 -26.67 23.25
C VAL A 177 24.84 -27.70 23.14
N ASN A 178 24.41 -27.99 21.90
CA ASN A 178 23.26 -28.81 21.51
C ASN A 178 21.88 -28.20 21.73
N ASN A 179 21.75 -27.07 22.42
CA ASN A 179 20.49 -26.33 22.40
C ASN A 179 20.33 -25.57 21.08
N VAL A 180 19.08 -25.36 20.67
CA VAL A 180 18.74 -24.59 19.46
C VAL A 180 18.48 -23.15 19.85
N VAL A 181 19.02 -22.20 19.08
CA VAL A 181 18.66 -20.79 19.13
C VAL A 181 17.77 -20.43 17.95
N TYR A 182 17.01 -19.37 18.13
CA TYR A 182 16.03 -18.93 17.16
C TYR A 182 16.33 -17.50 16.70
N SER A 183 16.23 -17.27 15.41
CA SER A 183 16.30 -15.95 14.80
C SER A 183 15.24 -15.05 15.43
N GLY A 184 15.63 -13.82 15.79
CA GLY A 184 14.74 -12.89 16.46
C GLY A 184 15.00 -12.73 17.96
N THR A 185 15.64 -13.70 18.61
CA THR A 185 15.97 -13.63 20.05
C THR A 185 17.20 -12.76 20.31
N PHE A 186 17.39 -12.34 21.56
CA PHE A 186 18.48 -11.43 21.92
C PHE A 186 19.45 -12.07 22.92
N LEU A 187 20.75 -11.90 22.69
CA LEU A 187 21.76 -12.48 23.56
C LEU A 187 22.13 -11.50 24.68
N GLU A 188 21.55 -11.67 25.87
CA GLU A 188 21.76 -10.75 27.00
C GLU A 188 23.17 -10.84 27.60
N SER A 189 23.69 -12.07 27.68
CA SER A 189 25.02 -12.33 28.21
C SER A 189 25.60 -13.65 27.66
N GLY A 190 26.93 -13.72 27.63
CA GLY A 190 27.66 -14.88 27.12
C GLY A 190 28.10 -14.72 25.66
N TYR A 191 28.43 -15.85 25.05
CA TYR A 191 28.88 -15.97 23.67
C TYR A 191 28.48 -17.35 23.15
N VAL A 192 27.95 -17.41 21.93
CA VAL A 192 27.61 -18.67 21.27
C VAL A 192 27.98 -18.63 19.81
N GLU A 193 28.27 -19.82 19.28
CA GLU A 193 28.44 -20.03 17.85
C GLU A 193 27.41 -21.04 17.35
N VAL A 194 26.79 -20.70 16.22
CA VAL A 194 25.59 -21.36 15.73
C VAL A 194 25.81 -21.81 14.29
N ILE A 195 25.35 -23.00 13.94
CA ILE A 195 25.30 -23.44 12.53
C ILE A 195 23.96 -23.03 11.93
N ALA A 196 23.99 -22.23 10.86
CA ALA A 196 22.78 -21.79 10.16
C ALA A 196 22.01 -23.00 9.57
N ARG A 197 20.76 -23.20 10.00
CA ARG A 197 19.88 -24.27 9.50
C ARG A 197 18.89 -23.81 8.42
N CYS A 198 18.67 -22.50 8.30
CA CYS A 198 17.70 -21.88 7.39
C CYS A 198 18.36 -20.74 6.61
N THR A 199 18.08 -20.61 5.31
CA THR A 199 18.47 -19.42 4.51
C THR A 199 17.57 -18.23 4.83
N SER A 200 18.11 -17.03 4.71
CA SER A 200 17.57 -15.72 5.06
C SER A 200 16.44 -15.19 4.15
N ALA A 201 15.42 -16.02 3.89
CA ALA A 201 14.11 -15.58 3.42
C ALA A 201 13.20 -15.08 4.57
N ASP A 202 13.58 -15.38 5.81
CA ASP A 202 12.76 -15.13 7.01
C ASP A 202 13.14 -13.88 7.82
N THR A 203 14.04 -13.04 7.31
CA THR A 203 14.41 -11.81 8.02
C THR A 203 13.19 -10.88 8.14
N THR A 204 13.10 -10.14 9.24
CA THR A 204 12.07 -9.11 9.45
C THR A 204 12.00 -8.18 8.23
N SER A 205 13.14 -7.74 7.69
CA SER A 205 13.20 -6.85 6.53
C SER A 205 12.66 -7.48 5.25
N SER A 206 13.02 -8.73 4.95
CA SER A 206 12.52 -9.46 3.78
C SER A 206 11.00 -9.67 3.87
N LYS A 207 10.48 -10.00 5.06
CA LYS A 207 9.04 -10.12 5.32
C LYS A 207 8.32 -8.77 5.19
N MET A 208 8.90 -7.67 5.67
CA MET A 208 8.34 -6.33 5.51
C MET A 208 8.27 -5.90 4.03
N ILE A 209 9.31 -6.23 3.23
CA ILE A 209 9.32 -5.95 1.79
C ILE A 209 8.26 -6.79 1.07
N ALA A 210 8.22 -8.10 1.33
CA ALA A 210 7.24 -9.01 0.72
C ALA A 210 5.80 -8.60 1.06
N MET A 211 5.50 -8.34 2.34
CA MET A 211 4.18 -7.87 2.77
C MET A 211 3.79 -6.56 2.09
N LEU A 212 4.72 -5.62 1.88
CA LEU A 212 4.42 -4.37 1.19
C LEU A 212 4.18 -4.58 -0.32
N GLU A 213 4.93 -5.47 -0.96
CA GLU A 213 4.74 -5.78 -2.39
C GLU A 213 3.40 -6.50 -2.60
N ASP A 214 3.11 -7.52 -1.78
CA ASP A 214 1.82 -8.21 -1.77
C ASP A 214 0.66 -7.23 -1.48
N ALA A 215 0.85 -6.26 -0.58
CA ALA A 215 -0.17 -5.27 -0.26
C ALA A 215 -0.53 -4.34 -1.43
N GLN A 216 0.42 -4.08 -2.32
CA GLN A 216 0.21 -3.27 -3.51
C GLN A 216 -0.44 -4.06 -4.64
N GLU A 217 -0.19 -5.36 -4.71
CA GLU A 217 -0.78 -6.25 -5.70
C GLU A 217 -2.19 -6.70 -5.30
N THR A 218 -2.51 -6.73 -4.01
CA THR A 218 -3.83 -7.06 -3.48
C THR A 218 -4.74 -5.83 -3.44
N GLY A 219 -5.75 -5.82 -4.32
CA GLY A 219 -6.76 -4.75 -4.36
C GLY A 219 -7.75 -4.78 -3.20
N THR A 220 -8.42 -3.66 -2.95
CA THR A 220 -9.58 -3.54 -2.04
C THR A 220 -10.84 -4.21 -2.62
N LYS A 221 -11.89 -4.42 -1.81
CA LYS A 221 -13.20 -4.87 -2.35
C LYS A 221 -13.75 -3.85 -3.35
N THR A 222 -13.53 -2.57 -3.07
CA THR A 222 -13.89 -1.49 -3.99
C THR A 222 -13.11 -1.59 -5.31
N HIS A 223 -11.81 -1.89 -5.27
CA HIS A 223 -10.99 -2.14 -6.46
C HIS A 223 -11.55 -3.28 -7.31
N TRP A 224 -11.83 -4.44 -6.70
CA TRP A 224 -12.38 -5.60 -7.40
C TRP A 224 -13.78 -5.32 -7.98
N PHE A 225 -14.60 -4.50 -7.31
CA PHE A 225 -15.86 -4.02 -7.88
C PHE A 225 -15.63 -3.18 -9.14
N LEU A 226 -14.66 -2.25 -9.11
CA LEU A 226 -14.30 -1.44 -10.28
C LEU A 226 -13.77 -2.30 -11.44
N GLU A 227 -12.95 -3.31 -11.17
CA GLU A 227 -12.45 -4.24 -12.21
C GLU A 227 -13.57 -5.11 -12.81
N ARG A 228 -14.48 -5.62 -11.95
CA ARG A 228 -15.65 -6.38 -12.39
C ARG A 228 -16.56 -5.52 -13.27
N PHE A 229 -16.79 -4.27 -12.86
CA PHE A 229 -17.54 -3.29 -13.65
C PHE A 229 -16.84 -3.05 -14.99
N ALA A 230 -15.55 -2.77 -15.01
CA ALA A 230 -14.78 -2.53 -16.24
C ALA A 230 -14.85 -3.72 -17.22
N THR A 231 -14.80 -4.96 -16.71
CA THR A 231 -14.87 -6.18 -17.51
C THR A 231 -16.20 -6.30 -18.27
N ALA A 232 -17.32 -5.97 -17.64
CA ALA A 232 -18.64 -5.95 -18.28
C ALA A 232 -18.88 -4.67 -19.11
N TYR A 233 -18.22 -3.58 -18.73
CA TYR A 233 -18.40 -2.28 -19.34
C TYR A 233 -17.77 -2.21 -20.75
N THR A 234 -16.58 -2.77 -20.96
CA THR A 234 -15.92 -2.78 -22.29
C THR A 234 -16.76 -3.38 -23.43
N PRO A 235 -17.35 -4.59 -23.32
CA PRO A 235 -18.23 -5.11 -24.38
C PRO A 235 -19.50 -4.27 -24.53
N SER A 236 -20.01 -3.71 -23.43
CA SER A 236 -21.19 -2.83 -23.46
C SER A 236 -20.91 -1.57 -24.28
N VAL A 237 -19.72 -0.98 -24.15
CA VAL A 237 -19.28 0.18 -24.94
C VAL A 237 -19.19 -0.14 -26.43
N VAL A 238 -18.63 -1.30 -26.80
CA VAL A 238 -18.55 -1.73 -28.21
C VAL A 238 -19.96 -1.90 -28.80
N ALA A 239 -20.87 -2.54 -28.06
CA ALA A 239 -22.26 -2.68 -28.49
C ALA A 239 -22.95 -1.31 -28.61
N LEU A 240 -22.72 -0.41 -27.66
CA LEU A 240 -23.30 0.92 -27.65
C LEU A 240 -22.74 1.81 -28.77
N SER A 241 -21.46 1.71 -29.12
CA SER A 241 -20.88 2.44 -30.26
C SER A 241 -21.46 1.97 -31.59
N LEU A 242 -21.73 0.66 -31.72
CA LEU A 242 -22.44 0.13 -32.89
C LEU A 242 -23.88 0.67 -32.94
N LEU A 243 -24.56 0.74 -31.80
CA LEU A 243 -25.88 1.33 -31.72
C LEU A 243 -25.85 2.81 -32.13
N VAL A 244 -24.88 3.60 -31.64
CA VAL A 244 -24.69 5.00 -32.06
C VAL A 244 -24.54 5.08 -33.58
N TYR A 245 -23.70 4.24 -34.19
CA TYR A 245 -23.55 4.18 -35.65
C TYR A 245 -24.87 3.89 -36.37
N VAL A 246 -25.63 2.90 -35.91
CA VAL A 246 -26.91 2.51 -36.52
C VAL A 246 -27.94 3.64 -36.47
N PHE A 247 -27.99 4.39 -35.37
CA PHE A 247 -28.96 5.48 -35.21
C PHE A 247 -28.57 6.76 -35.94
N THR A 248 -27.27 7.06 -36.06
CA THR A 248 -26.82 8.36 -36.58
C THR A 248 -26.27 8.28 -37.99
N GLY A 249 -25.85 7.09 -38.44
CA GLY A 249 -25.16 6.89 -39.71
C GLY A 249 -23.72 7.45 -39.74
N ASP A 250 -23.27 8.05 -38.64
CA ASP A 250 -21.98 8.73 -38.55
C ASP A 250 -20.91 7.81 -37.92
N ILE A 251 -20.01 7.33 -38.76
CA ILE A 251 -18.89 6.49 -38.33
C ILE A 251 -17.88 7.28 -37.47
N HIS A 252 -17.67 8.57 -37.71
CA HIS A 252 -16.77 9.39 -36.90
C HIS A 252 -17.30 9.50 -35.48
N MET A 253 -18.60 9.75 -35.33
CA MET A 253 -19.22 9.82 -34.01
C MET A 253 -19.18 8.46 -33.29
N ALA A 254 -19.39 7.36 -34.01
CA ALA A 254 -19.32 6.02 -33.44
C ALA A 254 -17.90 5.66 -32.94
N LEU A 255 -16.86 5.96 -33.72
CA LEU A 255 -15.47 5.76 -33.32
C LEU A 255 -15.07 6.69 -32.17
N THR A 256 -15.54 7.94 -32.20
CA THR A 256 -15.34 8.92 -31.13
C THR A 256 -15.97 8.45 -29.81
N PHE A 257 -17.21 7.95 -29.88
CA PHE A 257 -17.90 7.35 -28.74
C PHE A 257 -17.13 6.14 -28.18
N LEU A 258 -16.70 5.23 -29.06
CA LEU A 258 -15.96 4.01 -28.69
C LEU A 258 -14.69 4.30 -27.90
N VAL A 259 -13.90 5.30 -28.32
CA VAL A 259 -12.65 5.69 -27.64
C VAL A 259 -12.92 6.37 -26.31
N ILE A 260 -13.81 7.37 -26.32
CA ILE A 260 -14.06 8.24 -25.16
C ILE A 260 -14.74 7.50 -24.03
N ALA A 261 -15.56 6.50 -24.34
CA ALA A 261 -16.23 5.69 -23.34
C ALA A 261 -15.27 4.90 -22.45
N CYS A 262 -13.99 4.72 -22.84
CA CYS A 262 -12.99 3.97 -22.11
C CYS A 262 -12.93 4.32 -20.60
N PRO A 263 -13.00 3.34 -19.67
CA PRO A 263 -12.95 3.62 -18.23
C PRO A 263 -11.52 3.72 -17.69
N GLY A 264 -10.55 4.26 -18.45
CA GLY A 264 -9.12 4.25 -18.09
C GLY A 264 -8.81 4.85 -16.72
N ALA A 265 -9.31 6.05 -16.44
CA ALA A 265 -9.15 6.73 -15.15
C ALA A 265 -9.79 5.97 -13.97
N LEU A 266 -10.88 5.25 -14.24
CA LEU A 266 -11.62 4.49 -13.22
C LEU A 266 -10.83 3.26 -12.75
N VAL A 267 -10.24 2.52 -13.70
CA VAL A 267 -9.46 1.31 -13.42
C VAL A 267 -8.23 1.63 -12.58
N ILE A 268 -7.57 2.77 -12.82
CA ILE A 268 -6.34 3.16 -12.11
C ILE A 268 -6.62 3.85 -10.76
N ALA A 269 -7.85 4.29 -10.51
CA ALA A 269 -8.20 5.06 -9.32
C ALA A 269 -7.87 4.31 -8.02
N GLY A 270 -8.16 3.01 -7.98
CA GLY A 270 -7.90 2.15 -6.82
C GLY A 270 -6.41 1.94 -6.53
N PRO A 271 -5.64 1.36 -7.48
CA PRO A 271 -4.24 0.99 -7.21
C PRO A 271 -3.35 2.19 -6.91
N VAL A 272 -3.57 3.34 -7.57
CA VAL A 272 -2.75 4.53 -7.34
C VAL A 272 -3.03 5.14 -5.95
N SER A 273 -4.30 5.22 -5.53
CA SER A 273 -4.66 5.69 -4.19
C SER A 273 -4.12 4.75 -3.10
N LEU A 274 -4.23 3.44 -3.30
CA LEU A 274 -3.68 2.43 -2.38
C LEU A 274 -2.16 2.52 -2.26
N ALA A 275 -1.45 2.55 -3.38
CA ALA A 275 0.01 2.66 -3.39
C ALA A 275 0.49 3.95 -2.68
N ALA A 276 -0.18 5.08 -2.91
CA ALA A 276 0.15 6.33 -2.25
C ALA A 276 -0.13 6.31 -0.73
N GLY A 277 -1.24 5.70 -0.32
CA GLY A 277 -1.62 5.51 1.08
C GLY A 277 -0.69 4.55 1.84
N LEU A 278 -0.51 3.33 1.34
CA LEU A 278 0.41 2.32 1.89
C LEU A 278 1.84 2.87 1.97
N GLY A 279 2.26 3.56 0.91
CA GLY A 279 3.52 4.26 0.84
C GLY A 279 3.74 5.24 1.97
N ASN A 280 2.78 6.14 2.18
CA ASN A 280 2.84 7.11 3.26
C ASN A 280 2.85 6.44 4.64
N GLY A 281 2.08 5.37 4.84
CA GLY A 281 2.09 4.57 6.08
C GLY A 281 3.47 3.99 6.35
N ALA A 282 4.09 3.35 5.36
CA ALA A 282 5.41 2.74 5.50
C ALA A 282 6.49 3.77 5.86
N ARG A 283 6.44 4.98 5.29
CA ARG A 283 7.33 6.09 5.67
C ARG A 283 7.20 6.51 7.14
N HIS A 284 6.06 6.27 7.75
CA HIS A 284 5.79 6.55 9.16
C HIS A 284 5.88 5.29 10.03
N GLY A 285 6.50 4.22 9.52
CA GLY A 285 6.70 2.97 10.25
C GLY A 285 5.42 2.19 10.52
N ILE A 286 4.46 2.25 9.59
CA ILE A 286 3.20 1.50 9.62
C ILE A 286 3.16 0.64 8.36
N LEU A 287 3.10 -0.66 8.54
CA LEU A 287 2.96 -1.61 7.44
C LEU A 287 1.55 -2.19 7.47
N ILE A 288 0.92 -2.26 6.30
CA ILE A 288 -0.42 -2.82 6.14
C ILE A 288 -0.28 -3.92 5.10
N LYS A 289 -0.79 -5.10 5.42
CA LYS A 289 -0.59 -6.37 4.70
C LYS A 289 -1.27 -6.43 3.34
N ASP A 290 -2.45 -5.83 3.21
CA ASP A 290 -3.22 -5.85 1.97
C ASP A 290 -4.22 -4.69 1.85
N GLY A 291 -4.73 -4.49 0.63
CA GLY A 291 -5.74 -3.48 0.36
C GLY A 291 -7.05 -3.72 1.11
N GLU A 292 -7.45 -4.97 1.36
CA GLU A 292 -8.66 -5.28 2.14
C GLU A 292 -8.51 -4.78 3.59
N THR A 293 -7.33 -4.92 4.17
CA THR A 293 -6.97 -4.41 5.49
C THR A 293 -7.12 -2.90 5.56
N VAL A 294 -6.67 -2.16 4.53
CA VAL A 294 -6.91 -0.71 4.45
C VAL A 294 -8.41 -0.40 4.49
N GLU A 295 -9.22 -1.17 3.76
CA GLU A 295 -10.66 -0.96 3.71
C GLU A 295 -11.36 -1.33 5.04
N ASN A 296 -10.97 -2.44 5.67
CA ASN A 296 -11.47 -2.86 6.97
C ASN A 296 -11.07 -1.85 8.05
N LEU A 297 -9.80 -1.44 8.09
CA LEU A 297 -9.28 -0.46 9.05
C LEU A 297 -10.04 0.86 8.99
N ALA A 298 -10.33 1.37 7.79
CA ALA A 298 -11.08 2.60 7.62
C ALA A 298 -12.56 2.52 8.09
N LYS A 299 -13.08 1.31 8.29
CA LYS A 299 -14.45 1.03 8.75
C LYS A 299 -14.52 0.56 10.20
N VAL A 300 -13.38 0.38 10.88
CA VAL A 300 -13.32 -0.03 12.29
C VAL A 300 -14.12 0.94 13.15
N ASP A 301 -15.02 0.38 13.97
CA ASP A 301 -15.83 1.09 14.95
C ASP A 301 -15.61 0.59 16.39
N VAL A 302 -15.05 -0.62 16.55
CA VAL A 302 -14.65 -1.20 17.84
C VAL A 302 -13.14 -1.46 17.85
N VAL A 303 -12.44 -0.96 18.87
CA VAL A 303 -11.03 -1.28 19.11
C VAL A 303 -10.87 -2.01 20.44
N LEU A 304 -10.19 -3.13 20.38
CA LEU A 304 -9.86 -4.00 21.50
C LEU A 304 -8.36 -3.85 21.80
N PHE A 305 -8.02 -3.40 23.00
CA PHE A 305 -6.63 -3.29 23.45
C PHE A 305 -6.30 -4.49 24.32
N THR A 306 -5.19 -5.16 24.08
CA THR A 306 -4.65 -6.14 25.04
C THR A 306 -3.76 -5.44 26.07
N LYS A 307 -3.58 -6.05 27.25
CA LYS A 307 -2.85 -5.41 28.36
C LYS A 307 -1.34 -5.35 28.11
N ALA A 308 -0.70 -6.51 27.95
CA ALA A 308 0.75 -6.66 28.04
C ALA A 308 1.46 -5.81 26.98
N GLY A 309 2.46 -5.02 27.37
CA GLY A 309 3.31 -4.18 26.50
C GLY A 309 2.60 -3.08 25.70
N ILE A 310 1.28 -2.94 25.85
CA ILE A 310 0.44 -1.89 25.26
C ILE A 310 0.03 -0.89 26.33
N LEU A 311 -0.67 -1.36 27.38
CA LEU A 311 -1.12 -0.52 28.49
C LEU A 311 -0.15 -0.53 29.68
N THR A 312 0.77 -1.49 29.73
CA THR A 312 1.77 -1.65 30.79
C THR A 312 3.17 -1.86 30.21
N THR A 313 4.20 -1.43 30.93
CA THR A 313 5.61 -1.55 30.51
C THR A 313 6.10 -3.00 30.58
N ASP A 314 5.46 -3.83 31.38
CA ASP A 314 5.72 -5.26 31.55
C ASP A 314 4.43 -6.11 31.50
N SER A 315 4.59 -7.43 31.41
CA SER A 315 3.49 -8.40 31.45
C SER A 315 2.98 -8.68 32.88
N GLN A 316 3.76 -8.34 33.93
CA GLN A 316 3.50 -8.78 35.30
C GLN A 316 3.64 -7.70 36.41
N GLY A 317 3.88 -6.43 36.10
CA GLY A 317 4.10 -5.39 37.12
C GLY A 317 2.93 -4.44 37.38
N PRO A 318 2.97 -3.70 38.50
CA PRO A 318 1.98 -2.69 38.82
C PRO A 318 2.01 -1.56 37.78
N ALA A 319 0.83 -1.18 37.31
CA ALA A 319 0.59 -0.26 36.21
C ALA A 319 1.18 1.14 36.44
N GLU A 320 2.44 1.36 36.03
CA GLU A 320 2.83 2.71 35.61
C GLU A 320 2.14 2.98 34.28
N ALA A 321 1.10 3.80 34.34
CA ALA A 321 0.34 4.17 33.15
C ALA A 321 1.27 4.89 32.17
N ARG A 322 1.35 4.39 30.93
CA ARG A 322 2.18 5.06 29.92
C ARG A 322 1.45 6.31 29.42
N THR A 323 2.03 7.48 29.62
CA THR A 323 1.43 8.77 29.23
C THR A 323 1.19 8.87 27.71
N ASP A 324 2.00 8.17 26.91
CA ASP A 324 1.85 8.08 25.46
C ASP A 324 0.56 7.33 25.02
N THR A 325 0.06 6.45 25.87
CA THR A 325 -1.08 5.56 25.60
C THR A 325 -2.39 6.29 25.79
N GLN A 326 -2.49 7.14 26.82
CA GLN A 326 -3.67 7.97 27.04
C GLN A 326 -3.87 8.98 25.89
N ILE A 327 -2.79 9.62 25.44
CA ILE A 327 -2.80 10.52 24.27
C ILE A 327 -3.27 9.77 23.02
N ALA A 328 -2.80 8.53 22.82
CA ALA A 328 -3.20 7.72 21.68
C ALA A 328 -4.68 7.31 21.72
N ILE A 329 -5.20 6.96 22.91
CA ILE A 329 -6.62 6.64 23.10
C ILE A 329 -7.50 7.86 22.78
N ASP A 330 -7.11 9.05 23.25
CA ASP A 330 -7.81 10.30 22.92
C ASP A 330 -7.78 10.61 21.42
N GLN A 331 -6.66 10.33 20.75
CA GLN A 331 -6.53 10.46 19.29
C GLN A 331 -7.41 9.45 18.53
N VAL A 332 -7.52 8.22 19.01
CA VAL A 332 -8.39 7.19 18.44
C VAL A 332 -9.86 7.59 18.59
N ARG A 333 -10.24 8.09 19.78
CA ARG A 333 -11.60 8.57 20.06
C ARG A 333 -11.95 9.79 19.22
N SER A 334 -11.06 10.79 19.15
CA SER A 334 -11.27 11.98 18.29
C SER A 334 -11.27 11.68 16.80
N ALA A 335 -10.63 10.61 16.35
CA ALA A 335 -10.73 10.12 14.97
C ALA A 335 -12.10 9.49 14.63
N GLY A 336 -12.98 9.33 15.64
CA GLY A 336 -14.37 8.90 15.49
C GLY A 336 -14.61 7.42 15.79
N ILE A 337 -13.70 6.76 16.52
CA ILE A 337 -13.92 5.41 17.04
C ILE A 337 -14.69 5.54 18.36
N SER A 338 -15.86 4.91 18.43
CA SER A 338 -16.83 5.12 19.50
C SER A 338 -16.79 4.08 20.61
N LYS A 339 -16.14 2.93 20.37
CA LYS A 339 -16.14 1.79 21.29
C LYS A 339 -14.72 1.26 21.50
N LEU A 340 -14.17 1.50 22.69
CA LEU A 340 -12.83 1.12 23.10
C LEU A 340 -12.92 0.19 24.31
N TYR A 341 -12.43 -1.05 24.18
CA TYR A 341 -12.48 -2.04 25.25
C TYR A 341 -11.10 -2.62 25.56
N LEU A 342 -10.90 -3.03 26.81
CA LEU A 342 -9.74 -3.81 27.23
C LEU A 342 -10.06 -5.31 27.17
N LEU A 343 -9.15 -6.11 26.60
CA LEU A 343 -9.11 -7.57 26.71
C LEU A 343 -7.95 -7.96 27.63
N THR A 344 -8.27 -8.61 28.76
CA THR A 344 -7.25 -9.04 29.73
C THR A 344 -7.57 -10.40 30.33
N GLU A 345 -6.51 -11.07 30.78
CA GLU A 345 -6.56 -12.33 31.53
C GLU A 345 -6.67 -12.07 33.04
N ASP A 346 -6.46 -10.82 33.48
CA ASP A 346 -6.57 -10.42 34.88
C ASP A 346 -8.00 -10.48 35.41
N SER A 347 -8.13 -10.37 36.75
CA SER A 347 -9.42 -10.22 37.42
C SER A 347 -10.21 -9.02 36.90
N VAL A 348 -11.54 -9.13 37.00
CA VAL A 348 -12.48 -8.07 36.63
C VAL A 348 -12.16 -6.74 37.34
N GLU A 349 -11.73 -6.78 38.59
CA GLU A 349 -11.40 -5.58 39.37
C GLU A 349 -10.20 -4.83 38.80
N THR A 350 -9.12 -5.59 38.49
CA THR A 350 -7.90 -5.05 37.89
C THR A 350 -8.18 -4.48 36.51
N GLY A 351 -8.91 -5.23 35.68
CA GLY A 351 -9.32 -4.80 34.35
C GLY A 351 -10.17 -3.52 34.37
N ARG A 352 -11.14 -3.42 35.28
CA ARG A 352 -11.98 -2.21 35.42
C ARG A 352 -11.21 -1.00 35.93
N ALA A 353 -10.25 -1.21 36.83
CA ALA A 353 -9.37 -0.13 37.29
C ALA A 353 -8.55 0.44 36.13
N MET A 354 -7.97 -0.43 35.29
CA MET A 354 -7.20 -0.05 34.12
C MET A 354 -8.06 0.62 33.04
N ALA A 355 -9.22 0.06 32.72
CA ALA A 355 -10.15 0.64 31.77
C ALA A 355 -10.56 2.08 32.17
N ARG A 356 -10.83 2.32 33.46
CA ARG A 356 -11.12 3.66 33.97
C ARG A 356 -9.93 4.60 33.89
N ALA A 357 -8.73 4.13 34.23
CA ALA A 357 -7.51 4.94 34.18
C ALA A 357 -7.23 5.48 32.75
N TYR A 358 -7.51 4.66 31.75
CA TYR A 358 -7.30 4.98 30.34
C TYR A 358 -8.53 5.53 29.61
N GLY A 359 -9.67 5.68 30.28
CA GLY A 359 -10.91 6.18 29.65
C GLY A 359 -11.49 5.24 28.58
N LEU A 360 -11.38 3.93 28.78
CA LEU A 360 -12.02 2.90 27.95
C LEU A 360 -13.48 2.71 28.35
N ASP A 361 -14.32 2.27 27.40
CA ASP A 361 -15.76 2.13 27.60
C ASP A 361 -16.13 0.85 28.37
N GLY A 362 -15.21 -0.13 28.43
CA GLY A 362 -15.40 -1.35 29.23
C GLY A 362 -14.19 -2.29 29.20
N VAL A 363 -14.37 -3.46 29.81
CA VAL A 363 -13.36 -4.52 29.88
C VAL A 363 -14.00 -5.90 29.75
N TYR A 364 -13.35 -6.77 29.00
CA TYR A 364 -13.54 -8.21 29.02
C TYR A 364 -12.33 -8.83 29.74
N ALA A 365 -12.58 -9.37 30.93
CA ALA A 365 -11.56 -9.84 31.87
C ALA A 365 -11.68 -11.36 32.09
N GLU A 366 -10.67 -11.96 32.74
CA GLU A 366 -10.61 -13.40 33.03
C GLU A 366 -10.74 -14.28 31.76
N LEU A 367 -10.18 -13.78 30.65
CA LEU A 367 -10.25 -14.46 29.36
C LEU A 367 -9.05 -15.41 29.16
N SER A 368 -9.32 -16.64 28.72
CA SER A 368 -8.31 -17.48 28.08
C SER A 368 -8.07 -17.04 26.62
N PRO A 369 -6.99 -17.48 25.95
CA PRO A 369 -6.76 -17.20 24.53
C PRO A 369 -7.95 -17.56 23.63
N GLU A 370 -8.61 -18.69 23.89
CA GLU A 370 -9.78 -19.13 23.13
C GLU A 370 -10.99 -18.22 23.37
N ARG A 371 -11.20 -17.79 24.61
CA ARG A 371 -12.30 -16.86 24.94
C ARG A 371 -12.07 -15.46 24.39
N LYS A 372 -10.81 -15.02 24.22
CA LYS A 372 -10.49 -13.78 23.48
C LYS A 372 -10.98 -13.88 22.04
N VAL A 373 -10.72 -15.00 21.36
CA VAL A 373 -11.18 -15.25 19.98
C VAL A 373 -12.71 -15.29 19.89
N GLU A 374 -13.37 -15.97 20.84
CA GLU A 374 -14.84 -16.02 20.91
C GLU A 374 -15.43 -14.62 21.05
N GLN A 375 -14.89 -13.79 21.94
CA GLN A 375 -15.36 -12.42 22.15
C GLN A 375 -15.21 -11.53 20.90
N VAL A 376 -14.08 -11.67 20.19
CA VAL A 376 -13.86 -10.99 18.91
C VAL A 376 -14.91 -11.42 17.88
N THR A 377 -15.14 -12.72 17.77
CA THR A 377 -16.08 -13.31 16.81
C THR A 377 -17.52 -12.88 17.11
N GLU A 378 -17.90 -12.80 18.38
CA GLU A 378 -19.22 -12.35 18.82
C GLU A 378 -19.47 -10.88 18.43
N LEU A 379 -18.50 -10.00 18.64
CA LEU A 379 -18.61 -8.59 18.23
C LEU A 379 -18.73 -8.45 16.71
N ILE A 380 -17.98 -9.26 15.95
CA ILE A 380 -18.11 -9.32 14.48
C ILE A 380 -19.50 -9.82 14.07
N ALA A 381 -20.03 -10.85 14.74
CA ALA A 381 -21.36 -11.39 14.49
C ALA A 381 -22.48 -10.37 14.82
N GLN A 382 -22.25 -9.48 15.79
CA GLN A 382 -23.12 -8.34 16.09
C GLN A 382 -23.04 -7.21 15.04
N GLY A 383 -22.21 -7.37 14.00
CA GLY A 383 -22.09 -6.43 12.87
C GLY A 383 -21.00 -5.37 13.04
N HIS A 384 -20.19 -5.45 14.10
CA HIS A 384 -19.07 -4.52 14.30
C HIS A 384 -17.87 -4.84 13.41
N LYS A 385 -17.10 -3.80 13.08
CA LYS A 385 -15.78 -3.91 12.50
C LYS A 385 -14.74 -3.75 13.60
N VAL A 386 -14.17 -4.89 13.97
CA VAL A 386 -13.32 -5.02 15.15
C VAL A 386 -11.86 -4.97 14.74
N ALA A 387 -11.12 -4.02 15.32
CA ALA A 387 -9.67 -4.07 15.36
C ALA A 387 -9.20 -4.53 16.74
N ILE A 388 -8.19 -5.39 16.78
CA ILE A 388 -7.51 -5.75 18.02
C ILE A 388 -6.05 -5.32 17.92
N ILE A 389 -5.55 -4.70 18.99
CA ILE A 389 -4.18 -4.25 19.10
C ILE A 389 -3.48 -5.10 20.15
N GLY A 390 -2.45 -5.83 19.72
CA GLY A 390 -1.69 -6.81 20.52
C GLY A 390 -0.17 -6.68 20.30
N ASN A 391 0.63 -7.27 21.18
CA ASN A 391 2.09 -7.17 21.12
C ASN A 391 2.83 -8.53 21.11
N GLY A 392 2.12 -9.66 21.14
CA GLY A 392 2.75 -10.95 21.39
C GLY A 392 2.00 -12.17 20.88
N VAL A 393 2.64 -13.33 21.07
CA VAL A 393 2.19 -14.65 20.60
C VAL A 393 0.86 -15.07 21.22
N HIS A 394 0.59 -14.68 22.46
CA HIS A 394 -0.66 -14.99 23.16
C HIS A 394 -1.89 -14.30 22.54
N ASP A 395 -1.68 -13.18 21.86
CA ASP A 395 -2.76 -12.45 21.18
C ASP A 395 -2.87 -12.81 19.70
N ALA A 396 -1.92 -13.58 19.15
CA ALA A 396 -1.88 -13.95 17.73
C ALA A 396 -3.17 -14.64 17.24
N PRO A 397 -3.80 -15.58 17.99
CA PRO A 397 -5.08 -16.15 17.58
C PRO A 397 -6.20 -15.11 17.50
N ALA A 398 -6.26 -14.18 18.44
CA ALA A 398 -7.28 -13.13 18.47
C ALA A 398 -7.02 -12.05 17.40
N LEU A 399 -5.75 -11.72 17.12
CA LEU A 399 -5.33 -10.88 16.00
C LEU A 399 -5.81 -11.44 14.67
N ALA A 400 -5.62 -12.75 14.44
CA ALA A 400 -6.04 -13.42 13.22
C ALA A 400 -7.57 -13.54 13.06
N ALA A 401 -8.32 -13.54 14.17
CA ALA A 401 -9.78 -13.63 14.15
C ALA A 401 -10.47 -12.27 13.92
N ALA A 402 -9.77 -11.16 14.18
CA ALA A 402 -10.33 -9.81 14.03
C ALA A 402 -10.50 -9.42 12.56
N ASN A 403 -11.25 -8.34 12.29
CA ASN A 403 -11.26 -7.76 10.93
C ASN A 403 -9.95 -7.05 10.59
N VAL A 404 -9.26 -6.57 11.63
CA VAL A 404 -7.93 -5.98 11.54
C VAL A 404 -7.13 -6.36 12.79
N GLY A 405 -6.15 -7.25 12.65
CA GLY A 405 -5.16 -7.51 13.68
C GLY A 405 -4.00 -6.52 13.61
N VAL A 406 -3.71 -5.81 14.70
CA VAL A 406 -2.61 -4.83 14.79
C VAL A 406 -1.53 -5.32 15.74
N ALA A 407 -0.33 -5.56 15.22
CA ALA A 407 0.85 -5.88 16.03
C ALA A 407 1.70 -4.64 16.33
N LEU A 408 2.01 -4.40 17.61
CA LEU A 408 2.95 -3.38 18.06
C LEU A 408 4.38 -3.94 18.19
N GLY A 409 5.37 -3.16 17.80
CA GLY A 409 6.77 -3.45 18.11
C GLY A 409 7.34 -4.62 17.30
N ALA A 410 7.18 -4.57 15.98
CA ALA A 410 7.66 -5.56 14.99
C ALA A 410 9.10 -6.07 15.21
N ALA A 411 9.97 -5.27 15.83
CA ALA A 411 11.34 -5.63 16.15
C ALA A 411 11.44 -6.83 17.12
N ASN A 412 10.40 -7.04 17.94
CA ASN A 412 10.43 -7.93 19.09
C ASN A 412 9.51 -9.15 18.96
N SER A 413 8.72 -9.38 17.91
CA SER A 413 8.06 -10.70 17.77
C SER A 413 7.72 -11.09 16.33
N ILE A 414 8.40 -12.11 15.80
CA ILE A 414 8.22 -12.59 14.42
C ILE A 414 6.84 -13.24 14.23
N VAL A 415 6.33 -13.90 15.27
CA VAL A 415 5.05 -14.61 15.24
C VAL A 415 3.86 -13.65 15.11
N SER A 416 3.90 -12.51 15.80
CA SER A 416 2.85 -11.49 15.73
C SER A 416 2.83 -10.78 14.38
N MET A 417 3.99 -10.58 13.74
CA MET A 417 4.04 -10.02 12.37
C MET A 417 3.41 -10.96 11.33
N GLY A 418 3.59 -12.27 11.47
CA GLY A 418 3.03 -13.26 10.53
C GLY A 418 1.50 -13.37 10.59
N THR A 419 0.90 -12.96 11.71
CA THR A 419 -0.55 -13.05 11.97
C THR A 419 -1.27 -11.72 11.87
N ALA A 420 -0.58 -10.59 12.08
CA ALA A 420 -1.19 -9.27 12.01
C ALA A 420 -1.38 -8.77 10.58
N ASP A 421 -2.46 -8.01 10.41
CA ASP A 421 -2.78 -7.31 9.16
C ASP A 421 -2.13 -5.93 9.10
N VAL A 422 -1.90 -5.32 10.27
CA VAL A 422 -1.19 -4.05 10.42
C VAL A 422 -0.04 -4.22 11.41
N VAL A 423 1.15 -3.79 11.03
CA VAL A 423 2.35 -3.86 11.85
C VAL A 423 2.87 -2.46 12.12
N LEU A 424 2.96 -2.09 13.41
CA LEU A 424 3.51 -0.82 13.87
C LEU A 424 4.97 -1.04 14.27
N LEU A 425 5.90 -0.40 13.54
CA LEU A 425 7.34 -0.62 13.74
C LEU A 425 7.86 -0.03 15.05
N SER A 426 7.21 1.01 15.57
CA SER A 426 7.53 1.58 16.87
C SER A 426 6.50 1.17 17.92
N ASN A 427 6.90 1.04 19.18
CA ASN A 427 5.98 0.73 20.26
C ASN A 427 5.18 1.98 20.70
N ARG A 428 4.48 2.61 19.76
CA ARG A 428 3.68 3.84 19.95
C ARG A 428 2.29 3.66 19.38
N LEU A 429 1.28 3.62 20.24
CA LEU A 429 -0.13 3.57 19.85
C LEU A 429 -0.58 4.75 18.97
N GLY A 430 0.12 5.89 19.02
CA GLY A 430 -0.14 7.01 18.09
C GLY A 430 0.00 6.63 16.60
N GLN A 431 0.82 5.61 16.27
CA GLN A 431 0.91 5.10 14.91
C GLN A 431 -0.39 4.40 14.47
N PHE A 432 -1.15 3.79 15.38
CA PHE A 432 -2.45 3.22 15.06
C PHE A 432 -3.46 4.31 14.66
N SER A 433 -3.54 5.41 15.42
CA SER A 433 -4.41 6.54 15.05
C SER A 433 -4.06 7.09 13.68
N TYR A 434 -2.76 7.22 13.39
CA TYR A 434 -2.29 7.61 12.06
C TYR A 434 -2.75 6.63 10.97
N ALA A 435 -2.53 5.33 11.19
CA ALA A 435 -2.91 4.28 10.25
C ALA A 435 -4.41 4.32 9.94
N TYR A 436 -5.24 4.47 10.98
CA TYR A 436 -6.70 4.57 10.85
C TYR A 436 -7.14 5.79 10.03
N LEU A 437 -6.60 6.97 10.35
CA LEU A 437 -6.92 8.21 9.62
C LEU A 437 -6.42 8.20 8.18
N LEU A 438 -5.24 7.62 7.95
CA LEU A 438 -4.68 7.43 6.61
C LEU A 438 -5.54 6.46 5.80
N ALA A 439 -5.96 5.34 6.37
CA ALA A 439 -6.85 4.38 5.71
C ALA A 439 -8.19 5.04 5.29
N ARG A 440 -8.82 5.82 6.16
CA ARG A 440 -10.02 6.62 5.82
C ARG A 440 -9.75 7.62 4.71
N SER A 441 -8.61 8.30 4.77
CA SER A 441 -8.22 9.28 3.75
C SER A 441 -7.97 8.61 2.39
N THR A 442 -7.36 7.43 2.38
CA THR A 442 -7.17 6.58 1.19
C THR A 442 -8.51 6.17 0.57
N LEU A 443 -9.46 5.68 1.37
CA LEU A 443 -10.79 5.33 0.85
C LEU A 443 -11.54 6.56 0.32
N ARG A 444 -11.47 7.70 1.03
CA ARG A 444 -12.09 8.95 0.54
C ARG A 444 -11.48 9.41 -0.78
N ASN A 445 -10.16 9.30 -0.91
CA ASN A 445 -9.44 9.62 -2.14
C ASN A 445 -9.83 8.70 -3.29
N MET A 446 -9.93 7.38 -3.04
CA MET A 446 -10.39 6.41 -4.03
C MET A 446 -11.82 6.71 -4.50
N LYS A 447 -12.73 7.09 -3.58
CA LYS A 447 -14.08 7.54 -3.93
C LYS A 447 -14.08 8.84 -4.76
N GLN A 448 -13.25 9.81 -4.42
CA GLN A 448 -13.09 11.04 -5.20
C GLN A 448 -12.60 10.73 -6.62
N ASN A 449 -11.57 9.89 -6.75
CA ASN A 449 -11.00 9.49 -8.03
C ASN A 449 -12.02 8.73 -8.89
N THR A 450 -12.80 7.84 -8.27
CA THR A 450 -13.92 7.13 -8.91
C THR A 450 -14.96 8.12 -9.43
N TYR A 451 -15.32 9.12 -8.62
CA TYR A 451 -16.26 10.16 -9.02
C TYR A 451 -15.73 11.01 -10.18
N PHE A 452 -14.48 11.48 -10.11
CA PHE A 452 -13.86 12.25 -11.19
C PHE A 452 -13.82 11.46 -12.49
N ALA A 453 -13.37 10.20 -12.45
CA ALA A 453 -13.31 9.35 -13.62
C ALA A 453 -14.69 9.14 -14.25
N MET A 454 -15.71 8.83 -13.45
CA MET A 454 -17.06 8.59 -13.96
C MET A 454 -17.70 9.87 -14.50
N ALA A 455 -17.54 10.99 -13.79
CA ALA A 455 -18.06 12.28 -14.22
C ALA A 455 -17.45 12.73 -15.56
N THR A 456 -16.14 12.57 -15.74
CA THR A 456 -15.48 12.88 -17.02
C THR A 456 -16.03 12.02 -18.15
N VAL A 457 -16.15 10.70 -17.96
CA VAL A 457 -16.69 9.80 -19.00
C VAL A 457 -18.12 10.21 -19.37
N VAL A 458 -19.00 10.43 -18.40
CA VAL A 458 -20.41 10.82 -18.67
C VAL A 458 -20.48 12.16 -19.41
N LEU A 459 -19.72 13.17 -18.98
CA LEU A 459 -19.69 14.48 -19.62
C LEU A 459 -19.16 14.42 -21.05
N LEU A 460 -18.08 13.66 -21.29
CA LEU A 460 -17.53 13.51 -22.62
C LEU A 460 -18.47 12.75 -23.54
N LEU A 461 -19.09 11.65 -23.09
CA LEU A 461 -20.05 10.90 -23.90
C LEU A 461 -21.27 11.75 -24.27
N PHE A 462 -21.77 12.56 -23.34
CA PHE A 462 -22.82 13.52 -23.63
C PHE A 462 -22.37 14.55 -24.67
N GLY A 463 -21.14 15.05 -24.57
CA GLY A 463 -20.56 15.95 -25.56
C GLY A 463 -20.40 15.33 -26.95
N VAL A 464 -20.06 14.03 -27.03
CA VAL A 464 -20.02 13.29 -28.30
C VAL A 464 -21.40 13.22 -28.93
N LEU A 465 -22.43 12.87 -28.16
CA LEU A 465 -23.81 12.79 -28.65
C LEU A 465 -24.38 14.14 -29.10
N LEU A 466 -23.87 15.25 -28.55
CA LEU A 466 -24.19 16.61 -28.97
C LEU A 466 -23.32 17.12 -30.13
N GLY A 467 -22.31 16.36 -30.58
CA GLY A 467 -21.38 16.75 -31.63
C GLY A 467 -20.37 17.84 -31.22
N SER A 468 -20.16 18.08 -29.92
CA SER A 468 -19.22 19.09 -29.41
C SER A 468 -17.84 18.53 -29.06
N VAL A 469 -17.70 17.20 -28.97
CA VAL A 469 -16.46 16.51 -28.62
C VAL A 469 -16.01 15.63 -29.79
N PHE A 470 -14.73 15.77 -30.16
CA PHE A 470 -14.09 15.03 -31.25
C PHE A 470 -13.08 14.03 -30.66
N LEU A 471 -12.56 13.13 -31.50
CA LEU A 471 -11.71 12.01 -31.07
C LEU A 471 -10.44 12.50 -30.33
N ALA A 472 -9.68 13.45 -30.89
CA ALA A 472 -8.47 14.00 -30.28
C ALA A 472 -8.75 14.85 -29.04
N SER A 473 -9.74 15.76 -29.09
CA SER A 473 -10.06 16.61 -27.95
C SER A 473 -10.65 15.82 -26.77
N GLY A 474 -11.48 14.82 -27.06
CA GLY A 474 -12.01 13.90 -26.06
C GLY A 474 -10.93 13.02 -25.44
N MET A 475 -10.01 12.47 -26.25
CA MET A 475 -8.85 11.71 -25.73
C MET A 475 -7.94 12.59 -24.86
N LEU A 476 -7.73 13.85 -25.23
CA LEU A 476 -6.94 14.78 -24.41
C LEU A 476 -7.60 15.04 -23.05
N ILE A 477 -8.90 15.32 -23.02
CA ILE A 477 -9.63 15.54 -21.74
C ILE A 477 -9.63 14.25 -20.90
N HIS A 478 -9.75 13.09 -21.55
CA HIS A 478 -9.63 11.78 -20.90
C HIS A 478 -8.27 11.63 -20.20
N GLU A 479 -7.15 11.85 -20.90
CA GLU A 479 -5.82 11.71 -20.28
C GLU A 479 -5.52 12.79 -19.23
N LEU A 480 -6.10 13.99 -19.36
CA LEU A 480 -6.05 14.99 -18.29
C LEU A 480 -6.79 14.50 -17.04
N SER A 481 -7.93 13.81 -17.19
CA SER A 481 -8.66 13.24 -16.04
C SER A 481 -7.87 12.14 -15.33
N VAL A 482 -7.16 11.29 -16.11
CA VAL A 482 -6.19 10.31 -15.59
C VAL A 482 -5.12 11.01 -14.75
N LEU A 483 -4.56 12.11 -15.26
CA LEU A 483 -3.56 12.88 -14.53
C LEU A 483 -4.12 13.52 -13.25
N ILE A 484 -5.35 14.04 -13.28
CA ILE A 484 -6.03 14.58 -12.08
C ILE A 484 -6.20 13.50 -11.02
N VAL A 485 -6.64 12.30 -11.41
CA VAL A 485 -6.76 11.13 -10.51
C VAL A 485 -5.42 10.78 -9.88
N ILE A 486 -4.35 10.74 -10.69
CA ILE A 486 -2.99 10.46 -10.21
C ILE A 486 -2.52 11.55 -9.24
N LEU A 487 -2.66 12.83 -9.58
CA LEU A 487 -2.26 13.96 -8.73
C LEU A 487 -3.05 13.98 -7.40
N ASN A 488 -4.35 13.70 -7.46
CA ASN A 488 -5.18 13.61 -6.27
C ASN A 488 -4.72 12.43 -5.40
N ALA A 489 -4.34 11.29 -5.97
CA ALA A 489 -3.78 10.17 -5.21
C ALA A 489 -2.41 10.52 -4.60
N VAL A 490 -1.53 11.20 -5.34
CA VAL A 490 -0.21 11.64 -4.84
C VAL A 490 -0.33 12.55 -3.62
N ARG A 491 -1.44 13.30 -3.46
CA ARG A 491 -1.72 14.08 -2.24
C ARG A 491 -1.65 13.24 -0.95
N LEU A 492 -1.96 11.94 -1.02
CA LEU A 492 -1.84 11.02 0.13
C LEU A 492 -0.39 10.82 0.56
N THR A 493 0.59 10.96 -0.34
CA THR A 493 2.02 10.85 0.02
C THR A 493 2.48 11.95 0.97
N CYS A 494 1.83 13.12 0.91
CA CYS A 494 2.03 14.26 1.79
C CYS A 494 0.98 14.34 2.91
N TYR A 495 0.14 13.32 3.08
CA TYR A 495 -0.81 13.29 4.18
C TYR A 495 -0.04 13.41 5.51
N ARG A 496 -0.56 14.26 6.40
CA ARG A 496 0.02 14.54 7.71
C ARG A 496 -1.12 14.51 8.71
N ASN A 497 -0.90 13.91 9.88
CA ASN A 497 -1.93 13.78 10.90
C ASN A 497 -2.37 15.18 11.36
N PRO A 498 -3.66 15.54 11.26
CA PRO A 498 -4.18 16.77 11.86
C PRO A 498 -3.96 16.82 13.38
N HIS A 499 -3.84 15.65 14.02
CA HIS A 499 -3.72 15.47 15.46
C HIS A 499 -2.31 15.05 15.93
N HIS A 500 -1.26 15.17 15.09
CA HIS A 500 0.11 14.87 15.53
C HIS A 500 0.53 15.83 16.66
N PRO A 501 1.05 15.32 17.79
CA PRO A 501 1.47 16.16 18.91
C PRO A 501 2.60 17.13 18.56
N ASP A 502 3.34 16.90 17.45
CA ASP A 502 4.32 17.88 16.96
C ASP A 502 3.68 19.21 16.60
N LEU A 503 2.45 19.25 16.06
CA LEU A 503 1.79 20.54 15.76
C LEU A 503 1.34 21.22 17.05
N ALA A 504 0.80 20.49 18.02
CA ALA A 504 0.46 21.07 19.33
C ALA A 504 1.71 21.59 20.06
N MET A 505 2.84 20.87 20.01
CA MET A 505 4.12 21.32 20.55
C MET A 505 4.73 22.48 19.75
N ILE A 506 4.66 22.48 18.42
CA ILE A 506 5.15 23.56 17.56
C ILE A 506 4.29 24.82 17.70
N TYR A 507 2.97 24.69 17.86
CA TYR A 507 2.07 25.80 18.17
C TYR A 507 2.26 26.30 19.60
N ALA A 508 2.44 25.41 20.58
CA ALA A 508 2.71 25.79 21.97
C ALA A 508 4.09 26.46 22.13
N SER A 509 5.12 25.98 21.42
CA SER A 509 6.45 26.59 21.42
C SER A 509 6.46 27.93 20.68
N ARG A 510 5.74 28.06 19.54
CA ARG A 510 5.54 29.36 18.87
C ARG A 510 4.74 30.34 19.72
N LYS A 511 3.71 29.88 20.45
CA LYS A 511 2.90 30.74 21.32
C LYS A 511 3.71 31.20 22.55
N LYS A 512 4.52 30.32 23.15
CA LYS A 512 5.47 30.68 24.20
C LYS A 512 6.56 31.65 23.70
N ALA A 513 7.11 31.43 22.51
CA ALA A 513 8.10 32.33 21.91
C ALA A 513 7.49 33.71 21.57
N ALA A 514 6.26 33.75 21.07
CA ALA A 514 5.54 35.00 20.80
C ALA A 514 5.21 35.78 22.09
N GLN A 515 4.85 35.10 23.18
CA GLN A 515 4.64 35.72 24.49
C GLN A 515 5.95 36.23 25.11
N ALA A 516 7.04 35.47 25.00
CA ALA A 516 8.36 35.91 25.47
C ALA A 516 8.96 37.10 24.69
N THR A 517 8.45 37.37 23.48
CA THR A 517 8.86 38.54 22.67
C THR A 517 7.95 39.76 22.92
N GLN A 518 6.83 39.59 23.66
CA GLN A 518 5.98 40.70 24.11
C GLN A 518 6.31 41.18 25.52
N ASP A 519 7.07 40.39 26.29
CA ASP A 519 7.52 40.70 27.65
C ASP A 519 8.97 41.28 27.70
N ILE A 520 9.54 41.62 26.54
CA ILE A 520 10.78 42.40 26.35
C ILE A 520 10.41 43.67 25.60
#